data_AF-A0A8S3RRG3-F1
#
_entry.id   AF-A0A8S3RRG3-F1
#
_cell.length_a   1.000
_cell.length_b   1.000
_cell.length_c   1.000
_cell.angle_alpha   90.00
_cell.angle_beta   90.00
_cell.angle_gamma   90.00
#
_symmetry.space_group_name_H-M   'P 1'
#
loop_
_entity.id
_entity.type
_entity.pdbx_description
1 polymer ?
#
loop_
_entity_poly.entity_id
_entity_poly.type
_entity_poly.pdbx_seq_one_letter_code
_entity_poly.pdbx_strand_id
1 'polypeptide(L)'
;MGKRHWAINNEILDTFQLKSLDGFLECGNIEDYMIVRKKDGLYLTDADEEAANIWGQFENDPLQKPYDQIIRCLGFRFDTSIFSNISFEYLEEFPINLIREFGQITGESISNKSMIVLGLEYGEDYHGPSEDIFREDRAATEPRYAHLSNFLHPVLYFYHVPPKRTSYIDKSVLPIPDKLFHLVEDFHTNWHHNKTHVQHLKTFLENCLSQRLDAFQNTDCLSFALSKRSVPVTCYHYMKSV
;
A
#
# COMPACT_ATOMS: atom_id res chain seq x y z
N MET A 1 11.61 12.17 42.83
CA MET A 1 11.33 13.11 41.72
C MET A 1 12.64 13.39 40.99
N GLY A 2 12.82 12.81 39.81
CA GLY A 2 13.96 13.09 38.93
C GLY A 2 13.43 13.63 37.61
N LYS A 3 13.86 14.84 37.23
CA LYS A 3 13.54 15.45 35.93
C LYS A 3 14.12 14.56 34.82
N ARG A 4 13.25 14.10 33.92
CA ARG A 4 13.64 13.47 32.66
C ARG A 4 13.77 14.58 31.60
N HIS A 5 14.93 14.64 30.97
CA HIS A 5 15.14 15.43 29.76
C HIS A 5 14.72 14.58 28.57
N TRP A 6 14.07 15.24 27.62
CA TRP A 6 13.50 14.61 26.44
C TRP A 6 14.43 14.89 25.27
N ALA A 7 14.83 13.85 24.55
CA ALA A 7 14.82 13.93 23.11
C ALA A 7 13.37 13.64 22.73
N ILE A 8 12.60 14.68 22.42
CA ILE A 8 11.25 14.49 21.87
C ILE A 8 11.45 14.09 20.41
N ASN A 9 11.61 12.79 20.21
CA ASN A 9 11.50 12.13 18.93
C ASN A 9 10.00 12.15 18.58
N ASN A 10 9.63 12.92 17.55
CA ASN A 10 8.22 13.24 17.25
C ASN A 10 7.54 12.17 16.37
N GLU A 11 8.00 10.92 16.43
CA GLU A 11 7.47 9.67 15.82
C GLU A 11 7.23 9.65 14.30
N ILE A 12 6.88 10.77 13.65
CA ILE A 12 6.59 10.86 12.22
C ILE A 12 7.86 11.03 11.39
N LEU A 13 8.77 11.92 11.82
CA LEU A 13 10.00 12.22 11.08
C LEU A 13 11.07 11.17 11.38
N ASP A 14 11.21 10.74 12.62
CA ASP A 14 12.26 9.80 13.00
C ASP A 14 11.98 8.37 12.51
N THR A 15 10.73 7.90 12.50
CA THR A 15 10.41 6.56 11.96
C THR A 15 10.52 6.52 10.43
N PHE A 16 10.28 7.65 9.77
CA PHE A 16 10.27 7.80 8.32
C PHE A 16 11.66 8.14 7.75
N GLN A 17 12.42 9.01 8.40
CA GLN A 17 13.73 9.50 7.95
C GLN A 17 14.89 8.61 8.40
N LEU A 18 14.85 7.98 9.59
CA LEU A 18 15.98 7.15 10.06
C LEU A 18 16.09 5.78 9.37
N LYS A 19 15.03 5.30 8.71
CA LYS A 19 15.03 4.01 7.99
C LYS A 19 15.26 4.14 6.48
N SER A 20 15.23 5.37 5.95
CA SER A 20 15.26 5.69 4.51
C SER A 20 16.43 6.62 4.17
N LEU A 21 17.58 6.39 4.81
CA LEU A 21 18.66 7.38 4.97
C LEU A 21 19.38 7.82 3.68
N ASP A 22 19.02 7.30 2.50
CA ASP A 22 19.53 7.78 1.21
C ASP A 22 18.38 7.87 0.18
N GLY A 23 18.18 9.05 -0.41
CA GLY A 23 17.21 9.26 -1.51
C GLY A 23 15.99 10.14 -1.20
N PHE A 24 15.89 10.70 0.00
CA PHE A 24 14.71 11.44 0.40
C PHE A 24 14.74 12.92 -0.04
N LEU A 25 13.73 13.30 -0.82
CA LEU A 25 13.57 14.65 -1.36
C LEU A 25 12.24 15.21 -0.85
N GLU A 26 12.29 16.03 0.20
CA GLU A 26 11.11 16.77 0.69
C GLU A 26 10.80 18.03 -0.14
N CYS A 27 11.60 18.29 -1.17
CA CYS A 27 11.51 19.49 -1.99
C CYS A 27 11.00 19.19 -3.40
N GLY A 28 10.00 19.94 -3.86
CA GLY A 28 9.46 19.81 -5.21
C GLY A 28 8.43 18.68 -5.35
N ASN A 29 7.80 18.59 -6.53
CA ASN A 29 6.92 17.48 -6.84
C ASN A 29 7.78 16.28 -7.22
N ILE A 30 7.48 15.10 -6.67
CA ILE A 30 8.25 13.89 -6.95
C ILE A 30 8.16 13.46 -8.43
N GLU A 31 7.11 13.89 -9.13
CA GLU A 31 6.93 13.70 -10.57
C GLU A 31 7.94 14.47 -11.42
N ASP A 32 8.55 15.53 -10.87
CA ASP A 32 9.57 16.33 -11.55
C ASP A 32 10.93 15.61 -11.55
N TYR A 33 11.11 14.57 -10.73
CA TYR A 33 12.36 13.81 -10.67
C TYR A 33 12.39 12.63 -11.63
N MET A 34 13.56 12.40 -12.21
CA MET A 34 13.80 11.31 -13.15
C MET A 34 15.07 10.51 -12.81
N ILE A 35 15.08 9.23 -13.20
CA ILE A 35 16.23 8.35 -13.04
C ILE A 35 17.05 8.37 -14.33
N VAL A 36 18.31 8.79 -14.23
CA VAL A 36 19.25 8.85 -15.35
C VAL A 36 20.41 7.90 -15.12
N ARG A 37 20.70 7.03 -16.09
CA ARG A 37 21.88 6.16 -16.07
C ARG A 37 23.10 6.94 -16.58
N LYS A 38 24.12 7.12 -15.74
CA LYS A 38 25.45 7.64 -16.09
C LYS A 38 26.47 6.50 -16.11
N LYS A 39 27.75 6.82 -16.36
CA LYS A 39 28.83 5.81 -16.52
C LYS A 39 29.13 5.03 -15.23
N ASP A 40 28.85 5.64 -14.09
CA ASP A 40 29.19 5.22 -12.73
C ASP A 40 27.98 4.80 -11.88
N GLY A 41 26.75 4.93 -12.39
CA GLY A 41 25.55 4.43 -11.71
C GLY A 41 24.26 5.08 -12.18
N LEU A 42 23.19 4.87 -11.41
CA LEU A 42 21.91 5.55 -11.57
C LEU A 42 21.89 6.82 -10.74
N TYR A 43 21.40 7.92 -11.30
CA TYR A 43 21.26 9.20 -10.62
C TYR A 43 19.79 9.59 -10.57
N LEU A 44 19.37 10.16 -9.45
CA LEU A 44 18.12 10.89 -9.36
C LEU A 44 18.41 12.35 -9.72
N THR A 45 17.65 12.93 -10.64
CA THR A 45 17.80 14.34 -11.04
C THR A 45 16.43 14.99 -11.14
N ASP A 46 16.36 16.27 -10.82
CA ASP A 46 15.21 17.12 -11.14
C ASP A 46 15.18 17.37 -12.66
N ALA A 47 13.99 17.44 -13.26
CA ALA A 47 13.76 17.83 -14.64
C ALA A 47 14.19 19.28 -14.89
N ASP A 48 14.11 20.12 -13.86
CA ASP A 48 14.63 21.48 -13.87
C ASP A 48 16.06 21.51 -13.28
N GLU A 49 17.07 21.40 -14.16
CA GLU A 49 18.51 21.41 -13.79
C GLU A 49 18.92 22.64 -12.95
N GLU A 50 18.14 23.73 -12.98
CA GLU A 50 18.40 24.95 -12.23
C GLU A 50 18.09 24.82 -10.72
N ALA A 51 17.11 23.96 -10.35
CA ALA A 51 16.77 23.67 -8.95
C ALA A 51 17.80 22.74 -8.28
N ALA A 52 18.43 21.86 -9.05
CA ALA A 52 19.49 20.96 -8.58
C ALA A 52 20.73 21.72 -8.03
N ASN A 53 20.97 22.96 -8.50
CA ASN A 53 22.08 23.79 -8.03
C ASN A 53 21.87 24.41 -6.63
N ILE A 54 20.66 24.37 -6.07
CA ILE A 54 20.40 24.86 -4.71
C ILE A 54 20.96 23.88 -3.65
N TRP A 55 20.93 22.58 -3.96
CA TRP A 55 21.34 21.49 -3.06
C TRP A 55 22.84 21.19 -3.06
N GLY A 56 23.59 21.80 -3.99
CA GLY A 56 25.06 21.78 -4.10
C GLY A 56 25.85 22.12 -2.84
N GLN A 57 25.18 22.60 -1.78
CA GLN A 57 25.79 23.02 -0.52
C GLN A 57 25.70 21.97 0.61
N PHE A 58 24.98 20.86 0.41
CA PHE A 58 24.82 19.82 1.44
C PHE A 58 25.65 18.57 1.11
N GLU A 59 26.52 18.13 2.02
CA GLU A 59 27.39 16.95 1.83
C GLU A 59 26.63 15.61 1.66
N ASN A 60 25.35 15.60 2.04
CA ASN A 60 24.45 14.45 1.96
C ASN A 60 23.31 14.67 0.94
N ASP A 61 23.59 15.36 -0.17
CA ASP A 61 22.61 15.50 -1.25
C ASP A 61 22.39 14.16 -1.97
N PRO A 62 21.17 13.57 -1.91
CA PRO A 62 20.86 12.31 -2.57
C PRO A 62 20.87 12.40 -4.11
N LEU A 63 20.85 13.60 -4.70
CA LEU A 63 20.88 13.81 -6.16
C LEU A 63 22.30 13.74 -6.75
N GLN A 64 23.34 13.90 -5.92
CA GLN A 64 24.73 13.98 -6.37
C GLN A 64 25.47 12.64 -6.38
N LYS A 65 24.93 11.62 -5.71
CA LYS A 65 25.58 10.32 -5.57
C LYS A 65 24.95 9.29 -6.53
N PRO A 66 25.76 8.40 -7.13
CA PRO A 66 25.25 7.29 -7.91
C PRO A 66 24.65 6.21 -6.99
N TYR A 67 23.58 5.59 -7.46
CA TYR A 67 22.98 4.39 -6.90
C TYR A 67 23.24 3.19 -7.82
N ASP A 68 23.57 2.04 -7.25
CA ASP A 68 23.64 0.78 -7.99
C ASP A 68 22.24 0.29 -8.38
N GLN A 69 21.28 0.51 -7.48
CA GLN A 69 19.86 0.14 -7.62
C GLN A 69 18.98 1.20 -6.99
N ILE A 70 17.85 1.50 -7.64
CA ILE A 70 16.81 2.39 -7.12
C ILE A 70 15.52 1.58 -7.04
N ILE A 71 14.92 1.53 -5.84
CA ILE A 71 13.62 0.90 -5.60
C ILE A 71 12.61 2.02 -5.35
N ARG A 72 11.64 2.18 -6.27
CA ARG A 72 10.58 3.19 -6.11
C ARG A 72 9.43 2.62 -5.28
N CYS A 73 9.37 3.00 -4.02
CA CYS A 73 8.30 2.62 -3.09
C CYS A 73 7.17 3.67 -3.01
N LEU A 74 7.06 4.56 -4.01
CA LEU A 74 6.05 5.63 -4.03
C LEU A 74 4.73 5.07 -4.53
N GLY A 75 3.81 4.88 -3.59
CA GLY A 75 2.44 4.47 -3.85
C GLY A 75 2.27 2.97 -4.09
N PHE A 76 1.06 2.50 -3.82
CA PHE A 76 0.63 1.13 -4.10
C PHE A 76 -0.41 1.20 -5.20
N ARG A 77 -0.23 0.41 -6.26
CA ARG A 77 -1.25 0.27 -7.29
C ARG A 77 -2.04 -1.00 -7.03
N PHE A 78 -3.33 -0.85 -6.79
CA PHE A 78 -4.24 -1.97 -6.66
C PHE A 78 -4.71 -2.44 -8.05
N ASP A 79 -4.53 -3.71 -8.38
CA ASP A 79 -5.10 -4.31 -9.59
C ASP A 79 -6.60 -4.55 -9.41
N THR A 80 -7.41 -3.74 -10.08
CA THR A 80 -8.88 -3.80 -10.03
C THR A 80 -9.49 -4.88 -10.92
N SER A 81 -8.69 -5.65 -11.67
CA SER A 81 -9.17 -6.66 -12.62
C SER A 81 -10.08 -7.70 -11.99
N ILE A 82 -9.92 -7.98 -10.69
CA ILE A 82 -10.78 -8.88 -9.92
C ILE A 82 -12.25 -8.44 -9.86
N PHE A 83 -12.51 -7.14 -10.03
CA PHE A 83 -13.84 -6.54 -10.03
C PHE A 83 -14.40 -6.31 -11.45
N SER A 84 -13.85 -6.95 -12.48
CA SER A 84 -14.22 -6.71 -13.88
C SER A 84 -15.72 -6.91 -14.21
N ASN A 85 -16.42 -7.71 -13.40
CA ASN A 85 -17.85 -8.00 -13.54
C ASN A 85 -18.73 -7.26 -12.52
N ILE A 86 -18.19 -6.26 -11.81
CA ILE A 86 -18.90 -5.45 -10.82
C ILE A 86 -18.67 -3.97 -11.11
N SER A 87 -19.70 -3.14 -10.89
CA SER A 87 -19.55 -1.68 -10.90
C SER A 87 -19.04 -1.22 -9.54
N PHE A 88 -17.88 -0.56 -9.53
CA PHE A 88 -17.28 0.00 -8.33
C PHE A 88 -16.62 1.34 -8.66
N GLU A 89 -16.31 2.09 -7.61
CA GLU A 89 -15.54 3.32 -7.65
C GLU A 89 -14.30 3.10 -6.78
N TYR A 90 -13.14 3.41 -7.31
CA TYR A 90 -11.87 3.24 -6.61
C TYR A 90 -11.21 4.59 -6.43
N LEU A 91 -10.91 4.91 -5.17
CA LEU A 91 -10.33 6.17 -4.75
C LEU A 91 -8.99 5.88 -4.11
N GLU A 92 -7.94 6.38 -4.74
CA GLU A 92 -6.59 6.30 -4.22
C GLU A 92 -6.38 7.38 -3.15
N GLU A 93 -5.61 7.04 -2.11
CA GLU A 93 -5.09 8.00 -1.12
C GLU A 93 -6.13 8.82 -0.34
N PHE A 94 -7.35 8.29 -0.17
CA PHE A 94 -8.36 8.97 0.65
C PHE A 94 -7.96 8.96 2.15
N PRO A 95 -7.97 10.12 2.85
CA PRO A 95 -7.57 10.19 4.25
C PRO A 95 -8.46 9.34 5.17
N ILE A 96 -7.85 8.37 5.84
CA ILE A 96 -8.53 7.35 6.65
C ILE A 96 -9.38 7.94 7.79
N ASN A 97 -8.97 9.07 8.34
CA ASN A 97 -9.67 9.81 9.39
C ASN A 97 -10.96 10.50 8.91
N LEU A 98 -11.09 10.70 7.59
CA LEU A 98 -12.25 11.35 6.97
C LEU A 98 -13.30 10.36 6.46
N ILE A 99 -13.09 9.04 6.64
CA ILE A 99 -14.00 8.00 6.13
C ILE A 99 -15.44 8.17 6.65
N ARG A 100 -15.62 8.62 7.90
CA ARG A 100 -16.94 8.91 8.50
C ARG A 100 -17.65 10.12 7.88
N GLU A 101 -16.91 10.96 7.17
CA GLU A 101 -17.36 12.20 6.53
C GLU A 101 -17.35 12.10 5.00
N PHE A 102 -17.05 10.91 4.46
CA PHE A 102 -16.88 10.68 3.03
C PHE A 102 -17.98 11.32 2.19
N GLY A 103 -19.25 10.95 2.42
CA GLY A 103 -20.36 11.46 1.62
C GLY A 103 -20.64 12.95 1.80
N GLN A 104 -20.19 13.57 2.92
CA GLN A 104 -20.31 15.02 3.12
C GLN A 104 -19.23 15.77 2.33
N ILE A 105 -18.02 15.21 2.26
CA ILE A 105 -16.86 15.81 1.60
C ILE A 105 -16.95 15.64 0.08
N THR A 106 -17.30 14.44 -0.39
CA THR A 106 -17.36 14.13 -1.83
C THR A 106 -18.68 14.53 -2.47
N GLY A 107 -19.74 14.73 -1.67
CA GLY A 107 -21.10 14.95 -2.18
C GLY A 107 -21.77 13.70 -2.75
N GLU A 108 -21.10 12.54 -2.68
CA GLU A 108 -21.62 11.27 -3.20
C GLU A 108 -22.69 10.65 -2.29
N SER A 109 -23.77 10.16 -2.89
CA SER A 109 -24.77 9.36 -2.17
C SER A 109 -24.29 7.92 -2.02
N ILE A 110 -23.66 7.63 -0.88
CA ILE A 110 -23.12 6.30 -0.55
C ILE A 110 -24.10 5.39 0.20
N SER A 111 -25.32 5.84 0.48
CA SER A 111 -26.27 5.13 1.35
C SER A 111 -26.67 3.73 0.87
N ASN A 112 -26.62 3.49 -0.44
CA ASN A 112 -26.94 2.21 -1.08
C ASN A 112 -25.70 1.49 -1.64
N LYS A 113 -24.49 1.97 -1.31
CA LYS A 113 -23.22 1.37 -1.73
C LYS A 113 -22.58 0.70 -0.50
N SER A 114 -21.90 -0.42 -0.67
CA SER A 114 -20.97 -0.92 0.34
C SER A 114 -19.60 -0.26 0.15
N MET A 115 -18.79 -0.22 1.21
CA MET A 115 -17.47 0.39 1.20
C MET A 115 -16.42 -0.62 1.66
N ILE A 116 -15.29 -0.66 0.95
CA ILE A 116 -14.10 -1.39 1.36
C ILE A 116 -12.99 -0.36 1.53
N VAL A 117 -12.39 -0.31 2.71
CA VAL A 117 -11.18 0.49 2.96
C VAL A 117 -10.00 -0.46 2.97
N LEU A 118 -9.02 -0.20 2.10
CA LEU A 118 -7.74 -0.90 2.06
C LEU A 118 -6.70 0.00 2.74
N GLY A 119 -6.17 -0.46 3.88
CA GLY A 119 -5.07 0.17 4.59
C GLY A 119 -3.82 -0.71 4.57
N LEU A 120 -2.66 -0.10 4.76
CA LEU A 120 -1.43 -0.83 5.11
C LEU A 120 -1.11 -0.55 6.56
N GLU A 121 -0.96 -1.62 7.35
CA GLU A 121 -0.81 -1.54 8.79
C GLU A 121 0.43 -2.31 9.26
N TYR A 122 1.05 -1.82 10.32
CA TYR A 122 2.03 -2.57 11.09
C TYR A 122 1.34 -3.27 12.25
N GLY A 123 1.90 -4.39 12.70
CA GLY A 123 1.43 -5.01 13.94
C GLY A 123 1.68 -4.10 15.15
N GLU A 124 0.86 -4.27 16.19
CA GLU A 124 0.94 -3.46 17.43
C GLU A 124 2.35 -3.49 18.04
N ASP A 125 3.04 -4.64 17.97
CA ASP A 125 4.38 -4.86 18.51
C ASP A 125 5.51 -4.64 17.49
N TYR A 126 5.25 -3.96 16.36
CA TYR A 126 6.27 -3.76 15.32
C TYR A 126 7.43 -2.86 15.76
N HIS A 127 7.14 -1.85 16.58
CA HIS A 127 8.11 -0.84 16.98
C HIS A 127 7.85 -0.32 18.40
N GLY A 128 8.93 -0.09 19.14
CA GLY A 128 8.89 0.49 20.48
C GLY A 128 10.22 0.27 21.20
N PRO A 129 10.60 1.13 22.15
CA PRO A 129 11.84 0.99 22.91
C PRO A 129 11.87 -0.27 23.80
N SER A 130 10.71 -0.91 24.03
CA SER A 130 10.55 -2.16 24.77
C SER A 130 10.52 -3.41 23.89
N GLU A 131 10.41 -3.27 22.57
CA GLU A 131 10.11 -4.40 21.69
C GLU A 131 11.38 -5.09 21.17
N ASP A 132 11.41 -6.42 21.25
CA ASP A 132 12.48 -7.22 20.66
C ASP A 132 12.26 -7.32 19.14
N ILE A 133 12.89 -6.41 18.42
CA ILE A 133 12.89 -6.38 16.96
C ILE A 133 13.66 -7.54 16.32
N PHE A 134 14.33 -8.42 17.07
CA PHE A 134 15.09 -9.56 16.52
C PHE A 134 14.48 -10.93 16.89
N ARG A 135 13.29 -10.97 17.52
CA ARG A 135 12.62 -12.23 17.85
C ARG A 135 12.37 -13.10 16.61
N GLU A 136 12.57 -14.41 16.74
CA GLU A 136 12.46 -15.37 15.63
C GLU A 136 11.04 -15.48 15.06
N ASP A 137 10.02 -15.25 15.88
CA ASP A 137 8.60 -15.31 15.54
C ASP A 137 8.02 -13.96 15.06
N ARG A 138 8.89 -13.02 14.69
CA ARG A 138 8.46 -11.69 14.23
C ARG A 138 7.76 -11.69 12.89
N ALA A 139 7.84 -12.75 12.11
CA ALA A 139 7.29 -12.78 10.76
C ALA A 139 6.14 -13.79 10.63
N ALA A 140 4.98 -13.31 10.18
CA ALA A 140 3.87 -14.16 9.78
C ALA A 140 4.06 -14.58 8.33
N THR A 141 4.20 -15.89 8.09
CA THR A 141 4.43 -16.43 6.73
C THR A 141 3.24 -17.21 6.18
N GLU A 142 2.26 -17.52 7.03
CA GLU A 142 1.08 -18.28 6.64
C GLU A 142 -0.20 -17.43 6.69
N PRO A 143 -1.11 -17.57 5.71
CA PRO A 143 -2.36 -16.78 5.66
C PRO A 143 -3.23 -16.88 6.91
N ARG A 144 -3.23 -18.04 7.60
CA ARG A 144 -3.99 -18.24 8.85
C ARG A 144 -3.50 -17.36 10.01
N TYR A 145 -2.27 -16.87 9.93
CA TYR A 145 -1.64 -16.01 10.93
C TYR A 145 -1.49 -14.56 10.45
N ALA A 146 -2.17 -14.15 9.37
CA ALA A 146 -2.06 -12.80 8.82
C ALA A 146 -2.42 -11.68 9.81
N HIS A 147 -3.33 -11.94 10.75
CA HIS A 147 -3.68 -10.99 11.83
C HIS A 147 -2.56 -10.79 12.86
N LEU A 148 -1.52 -11.63 12.83
CA LEU A 148 -0.31 -11.52 13.65
C LEU A 148 0.87 -10.96 12.85
N SER A 149 0.63 -10.46 11.64
CA SER A 149 1.65 -9.78 10.84
C SER A 149 2.20 -8.58 11.60
N ASN A 150 3.51 -8.55 11.79
CA ASN A 150 4.21 -7.43 12.42
C ASN A 150 4.66 -6.41 11.38
N PHE A 151 5.10 -6.86 10.21
CA PHE A 151 5.53 -5.98 9.14
C PHE A 151 4.33 -5.35 8.43
N LEU A 152 4.62 -4.34 7.61
CA LEU A 152 3.62 -3.63 6.84
C LEU A 152 2.83 -4.61 5.97
N HIS A 153 1.51 -4.67 6.14
CA HIS A 153 0.66 -5.61 5.42
C HIS A 153 -0.72 -5.03 5.11
N PRO A 154 -1.39 -5.51 4.04
CA PRO A 154 -2.71 -5.05 3.65
C PRO A 154 -3.80 -5.51 4.63
N VAL A 155 -4.62 -4.57 5.06
CA VAL A 155 -5.79 -4.81 5.91
C VAL A 155 -7.02 -4.23 5.23
N LEU A 156 -8.04 -5.07 5.05
CA LEU A 156 -9.30 -4.71 4.41
C LEU A 156 -10.42 -4.61 5.44
N TYR A 157 -11.06 -3.44 5.46
CA TYR A 157 -12.21 -3.12 6.28
C TYR A 157 -13.44 -3.07 5.39
N PHE A 158 -14.35 -4.04 5.55
CA PHE A 158 -15.60 -4.06 4.82
C PHE A 158 -16.73 -3.45 5.66
N TYR A 159 -17.44 -2.50 5.07
CA TYR A 159 -18.65 -1.90 5.60
C TYR A 159 -19.80 -2.16 4.63
N HIS A 160 -20.79 -2.93 5.06
CA HIS A 160 -22.01 -3.16 4.31
C HIS A 160 -22.76 -1.84 4.10
N VAL A 161 -22.80 -1.00 5.15
CA VAL A 161 -23.29 0.37 5.13
C VAL A 161 -22.13 1.30 5.51
N PRO A 162 -21.76 2.29 4.66
CA PRO A 162 -20.65 3.18 4.91
C PRO A 162 -20.82 3.93 6.24
N PRO A 163 -19.74 4.03 7.04
CA PRO A 163 -19.79 4.64 8.34
C PRO A 163 -20.10 6.14 8.24
N LYS A 164 -20.84 6.65 9.21
CA LYS A 164 -21.18 8.07 9.33
C LYS A 164 -20.65 8.61 10.64
N ARG A 165 -20.43 9.92 10.71
CA ARG A 165 -20.07 10.59 11.96
C ARG A 165 -21.15 10.33 13.01
N THR A 166 -20.76 9.74 14.14
CA THR A 166 -21.63 9.51 15.30
C THR A 166 -21.30 10.52 16.39
N SER A 167 -22.18 10.65 17.40
CA SER A 167 -21.94 11.52 18.57
C SER A 167 -20.93 10.95 19.55
N TYR A 168 -20.54 9.69 19.40
CA TYR A 168 -19.59 9.01 20.27
C TYR A 168 -18.16 9.29 19.80
N ILE A 169 -17.29 9.67 20.75
CA ILE A 169 -15.86 9.84 20.49
C ILE A 169 -15.22 8.46 20.54
N ASP A 170 -15.24 7.79 19.39
CA ASP A 170 -14.39 6.63 19.18
C ASP A 170 -12.96 7.10 18.97
N LYS A 171 -12.01 6.56 19.74
CA LYS A 171 -10.58 6.87 19.60
C LYS A 171 -9.94 6.07 18.47
N SER A 172 -10.63 5.07 17.91
CA SER A 172 -10.11 4.30 16.80
C SER A 172 -10.02 5.15 15.53
N VAL A 173 -8.92 4.98 14.80
CA VAL A 173 -8.67 5.66 13.52
C VAL A 173 -9.80 5.31 12.54
N LEU A 174 -10.09 4.00 12.39
CA LEU A 174 -11.20 3.50 11.60
C LEU A 174 -12.39 3.04 12.46
N PRO A 175 -13.64 3.24 11.99
CA PRO A 175 -14.81 2.62 12.60
C PRO A 175 -14.70 1.09 12.63
N ILE A 176 -15.45 0.45 13.53
CA ILE A 176 -15.53 -1.01 13.57
C ILE A 176 -16.17 -1.52 12.25
N PRO A 177 -15.49 -2.37 11.48
CA PRO A 177 -16.02 -2.91 10.22
C PRO A 177 -16.97 -4.09 10.47
N ASP A 178 -17.83 -4.38 9.48
CA ASP A 178 -18.64 -5.60 9.47
C ASP A 178 -17.77 -6.85 9.28
N LYS A 179 -16.71 -6.74 8.49
CA LYS A 179 -15.69 -7.77 8.30
C LYS A 179 -14.31 -7.15 8.18
N LEU A 180 -13.35 -7.77 8.84
CA LEU A 180 -11.93 -7.39 8.80
C LEU A 180 -11.14 -8.54 8.18
N PHE A 181 -10.21 -8.23 7.29
CA PHE A 181 -9.35 -9.23 6.67
C PHE A 181 -7.93 -8.74 6.55
N HIS A 182 -7.01 -9.50 7.14
CA HIS A 182 -5.58 -9.28 7.02
C HIS A 182 -5.04 -10.16 5.89
N LEU A 183 -4.31 -9.55 4.98
CA LEU A 183 -3.49 -10.25 4.01
C LEU A 183 -2.11 -10.46 4.63
N VAL A 184 -1.56 -11.68 4.57
CA VAL A 184 -0.28 -11.97 5.21
C VAL A 184 0.83 -11.09 4.62
N GLU A 185 1.67 -10.55 5.49
CA GLU A 185 2.85 -9.78 5.12
C GLU A 185 3.75 -10.50 4.12
N ASP A 186 4.46 -9.72 3.30
CA ASP A 186 5.47 -10.22 2.38
C ASP A 186 6.68 -9.29 2.43
N PHE A 187 7.87 -9.87 2.62
CA PHE A 187 9.10 -9.10 2.79
C PHE A 187 9.44 -8.22 1.57
N HIS A 188 9.05 -8.66 0.37
CA HIS A 188 9.28 -7.91 -0.87
C HIS A 188 8.11 -6.98 -1.19
N THR A 189 7.15 -6.81 -0.28
CA THR A 189 5.90 -6.05 -0.51
C THR A 189 5.15 -6.55 -1.75
N ASN A 190 5.21 -7.87 -2.01
CA ASN A 190 4.58 -8.50 -3.14
C ASN A 190 3.42 -9.40 -2.70
N TRP A 191 2.20 -8.94 -2.95
CA TRP A 191 0.97 -9.66 -2.61
C TRP A 191 0.31 -10.35 -3.81
N HIS A 192 1.08 -10.70 -4.85
CA HIS A 192 0.57 -11.40 -6.04
C HIS A 192 0.65 -12.92 -5.95
N HIS A 193 1.19 -13.49 -4.87
CA HIS A 193 1.36 -14.93 -4.80
C HIS A 193 0.01 -15.65 -4.63
N ASN A 194 -0.33 -16.51 -5.59
CA ASN A 194 -1.70 -17.00 -5.77
C ASN A 194 -2.27 -17.71 -4.54
N LYS A 195 -1.48 -18.59 -3.92
CA LYS A 195 -1.93 -19.43 -2.80
C LYS A 195 -1.97 -18.72 -1.45
N THR A 196 -1.16 -17.69 -1.27
CA THR A 196 -0.99 -17.00 0.02
C THR A 196 -1.78 -15.70 0.07
N HIS A 197 -2.02 -15.07 -1.09
CA HIS A 197 -2.61 -13.75 -1.17
C HIS A 197 -3.86 -13.73 -2.04
N VAL A 198 -3.72 -13.97 -3.35
CA VAL A 198 -4.80 -13.73 -4.34
C VAL A 198 -6.04 -14.58 -4.06
N GLN A 199 -5.88 -15.87 -3.79
CA GLN A 199 -7.02 -16.75 -3.51
C GLN A 199 -7.76 -16.35 -2.23
N HIS A 200 -7.03 -16.02 -1.16
CA HIS A 200 -7.62 -15.61 0.11
C HIS A 200 -8.36 -14.28 0.00
N LEU A 201 -7.75 -13.29 -0.66
CA LEU A 201 -8.37 -12.01 -0.96
C LEU A 201 -9.65 -12.20 -1.79
N LYS A 202 -9.58 -13.02 -2.85
CA LYS A 202 -10.75 -13.33 -3.68
C LYS A 202 -11.88 -13.94 -2.84
N THR A 203 -11.58 -14.95 -2.04
CA THR A 203 -12.60 -15.60 -1.19
C THR A 203 -13.22 -14.62 -0.20
N PHE A 204 -12.42 -13.75 0.42
CA PHE A 204 -12.93 -12.70 1.30
C PHE A 204 -13.87 -11.74 0.57
N LEU A 205 -13.47 -11.22 -0.60
CA LEU A 205 -14.26 -10.27 -1.38
C LEU A 205 -15.56 -10.90 -1.91
N GLU A 206 -15.50 -12.14 -2.43
CA GLU A 206 -16.68 -12.90 -2.85
C GLU A 206 -17.66 -13.11 -1.69
N ASN A 207 -17.16 -13.31 -0.46
CA ASN A 207 -17.96 -13.45 0.75
C ASN A 207 -18.54 -12.11 1.27
N CYS A 208 -17.86 -10.99 1.02
CA CYS A 208 -18.37 -9.66 1.36
C CYS A 208 -19.49 -9.23 0.40
N LEU A 209 -19.28 -9.45 -0.90
CA LEU A 209 -20.17 -9.01 -1.97
C LEU A 209 -21.29 -10.02 -2.28
N SER A 210 -21.22 -11.23 -1.72
CA SER A 210 -22.15 -12.33 -2.03
C SER A 210 -22.26 -12.62 -3.54
N GLN A 211 -21.18 -12.39 -4.28
CA GLN A 211 -21.08 -12.53 -5.73
C GLN A 211 -19.74 -13.15 -6.09
N ARG A 212 -19.72 -14.00 -7.13
CA ARG A 212 -18.48 -14.55 -7.69
C ARG A 212 -17.72 -13.47 -8.48
N LEU A 213 -16.42 -13.38 -8.22
CA LEU A 213 -15.53 -12.42 -8.85
C LEU A 213 -14.76 -13.08 -9.99
N ASP A 214 -14.73 -12.38 -11.12
CA ASP A 214 -14.03 -12.84 -12.32
C ASP A 214 -12.57 -12.40 -12.28
N ALA A 215 -11.79 -13.05 -11.42
CA ALA A 215 -10.33 -13.07 -11.58
C ALA A 215 -10.01 -14.05 -12.73
N PHE A 216 -9.66 -13.54 -13.91
CA PHE A 216 -9.12 -14.38 -14.99
C PHE A 216 -7.88 -15.11 -14.45
N GLN A 217 -7.92 -16.44 -14.38
CA GLN A 217 -6.74 -17.19 -13.97
C GLN A 217 -5.80 -17.40 -15.17
N ASN A 218 -4.50 -17.52 -14.91
CA ASN A 218 -3.48 -17.77 -15.94
C ASN A 218 -3.81 -18.98 -16.85
N THR A 219 -4.45 -20.02 -16.30
CA THR A 219 -4.91 -21.20 -17.04
C THR A 219 -6.03 -20.88 -18.02
N ASP A 220 -6.89 -19.93 -17.67
CA ASP A 220 -7.97 -19.48 -18.54
C ASP A 220 -7.36 -18.72 -19.72
N CYS A 221 -6.41 -17.81 -19.48
CA CYS A 221 -5.73 -17.09 -20.55
C CYS A 221 -4.95 -18.02 -21.50
N LEU A 222 -4.23 -19.02 -20.98
CA LEU A 222 -3.53 -20.00 -21.81
C LEU A 222 -4.53 -20.86 -22.60
N SER A 223 -5.61 -21.34 -21.97
CA SER A 223 -6.64 -22.11 -22.68
C SER A 223 -7.36 -21.26 -23.72
N PHE A 224 -7.63 -19.97 -23.47
CA PHE A 224 -8.18 -19.02 -24.44
C PHE A 224 -7.22 -18.77 -25.60
N ALA A 225 -5.91 -18.60 -25.34
CA ALA A 225 -4.88 -18.45 -26.37
C ALA A 225 -4.74 -19.70 -27.24
N LEU A 226 -4.91 -20.89 -26.65
CA LEU A 226 -4.83 -22.17 -27.38
C LEU A 226 -6.13 -22.55 -28.10
N SER A 227 -7.28 -22.01 -27.70
CA SER A 227 -8.59 -22.41 -28.22
C SER A 227 -9.30 -21.35 -29.07
N LYS A 228 -8.90 -20.07 -29.00
CA LYS A 228 -9.52 -18.97 -29.76
C LYS A 228 -8.48 -18.14 -30.52
N ARG A 229 -8.90 -17.57 -31.67
CA ARG A 229 -8.06 -16.67 -32.49
C ARG A 229 -7.79 -15.30 -31.85
N SER A 230 -8.57 -14.91 -30.84
CA SER A 230 -8.39 -13.66 -30.10
C SER A 230 -8.50 -13.90 -28.60
N VAL A 231 -7.54 -13.34 -27.85
CA VAL A 231 -7.47 -13.43 -26.39
C VAL A 231 -8.04 -12.14 -25.79
N PRO A 232 -8.85 -12.20 -24.72
CA PRO A 232 -9.35 -11.01 -24.03
C PRO A 232 -8.23 -10.04 -23.63
N VAL A 233 -8.50 -8.73 -23.67
CA VAL A 233 -7.47 -7.70 -23.43
C VAL A 233 -6.79 -7.86 -22.05
N THR A 234 -7.57 -8.31 -21.06
CA THR A 234 -7.14 -8.61 -19.69
C THR A 234 -6.04 -9.67 -19.61
N CYS A 235 -5.96 -10.60 -20.57
CA CYS A 235 -4.91 -11.62 -20.60
C CYS A 235 -3.55 -11.09 -21.09
N TYR A 236 -3.50 -9.98 -21.83
CA TYR A 236 -2.22 -9.46 -22.33
C TYR A 236 -1.33 -8.89 -21.21
N HIS A 237 -1.91 -8.48 -20.07
CA HIS A 237 -1.13 -8.09 -18.90
C HIS A 237 -0.34 -9.26 -18.32
N TYR A 238 -0.90 -10.47 -18.36
CA TYR A 238 -0.28 -11.68 -17.82
C TYR A 238 0.71 -12.35 -18.80
N MET A 239 0.55 -12.16 -20.11
CA MET A 239 1.43 -12.76 -21.13
C MET A 239 2.74 -11.97 -21.38
N LYS A 240 2.89 -10.76 -20.82
CA LYS A 240 4.09 -9.91 -20.97
C LYS A 240 5.15 -10.10 -19.87
N SER A 241 4.86 -10.92 -18.86
CA SER A 241 5.73 -11.17 -17.70
C SER A 241 6.47 -12.50 -17.76
N VAL A 242 6.71 -13.05 -18.97
CA VAL A 242 7.56 -14.23 -19.23
C VAL A 242 8.72 -13.81 -20.12
#